data_AF-A0A9Q0T8K0-F1
#
_entry.id   AF-A0A9Q0T8K0-F1
#
_cell.length_a   1.000
_cell.length_b   1.000
_cell.length_c   1.000
_cell.angle_alpha   90.00
_cell.angle_beta   90.00
_cell.angle_gamma   90.00
#
_symmetry.space_group_name_H-M   'P 1'
#
loop_
_entity.id
_entity.type
_entity.pdbx_description
1 polymer ?
#
loop_
_entity_poly.entity_id
_entity_poly.type
_entity_poly.pdbx_seq_one_letter_code
_entity_poly.pdbx_strand_id
1 'polypeptide(L)'
;MFADLCYFPVRSVQLTFVFLVLPCLLLGYLGQAAYLMEHHSVDLAEQAFFTSVPSGVFWPVFLVANLAALIASRTMTTATFSCIKQSTALGCFPRLKIVHTSRKFMGQIYIPVINWFLLVACLVLVCSISSITEIGNAYGNAYFLVRVEFFPSILISTVHQLSSLLFVSILFNDVMNVLKKKSE
;
A
#
# COMPACT_ATOMS: atom_id res chain seq x y z
N MET A 1 -4.69 -7.64 2.38
CA MET A 1 -4.80 -8.05 0.97
C MET A 1 -3.39 -8.24 0.42
N PHE A 2 -2.86 -9.46 0.32
CA PHE A 2 -1.59 -9.87 -0.36
C PHE A 2 -1.25 -11.33 0.00
N ALA A 3 -1.79 -11.80 1.13
CA ALA A 3 -1.63 -13.18 1.61
C ALA A 3 -2.22 -14.23 0.66
N ASP A 4 -3.15 -13.89 -0.23
CA ASP A 4 -3.79 -14.88 -1.11
C ASP A 4 -3.02 -15.19 -2.41
N LEU A 5 -2.09 -14.33 -2.86
CA LEU A 5 -1.28 -14.61 -4.06
C LEU A 5 0.02 -15.34 -3.73
N CYS A 6 0.51 -15.07 -2.53
CA CYS A 6 1.65 -15.76 -1.96
C CYS A 6 1.13 -17.03 -1.32
N TYR A 7 1.49 -18.21 -1.84
CA TYR A 7 1.36 -19.50 -1.14
C TYR A 7 2.23 -19.55 0.15
N PHE A 8 2.55 -18.41 0.75
CA PHE A 8 3.46 -18.26 1.86
C PHE A 8 2.68 -18.01 3.16
N PRO A 9 3.03 -18.71 4.26
CA PRO A 9 2.41 -18.48 5.54
C PRO A 9 2.74 -17.07 6.03
N VAL A 10 1.81 -16.46 6.78
CA VAL A 10 1.96 -15.11 7.38
C VAL A 10 3.27 -14.98 8.15
N ARG A 11 3.69 -16.05 8.85
CA ARG A 11 4.95 -16.11 9.59
C ARG A 11 6.17 -15.91 8.70
N SER A 12 6.18 -16.44 7.49
CA SER A 12 7.30 -16.27 6.56
C SER A 12 7.46 -14.81 6.14
N VAL A 13 6.34 -14.14 5.85
CA VAL A 13 6.36 -12.72 5.45
C VAL A 13 6.85 -11.85 6.61
N GLN A 14 6.38 -12.11 7.82
CA GLN A 14 6.82 -11.39 9.02
C GLN A 14 8.32 -11.59 9.30
N LEU A 15 8.82 -12.82 9.20
CA LEU A 15 10.24 -13.11 9.41
C LEU A 15 11.12 -12.41 8.37
N THR A 16 10.78 -12.48 7.08
CA THR A 16 11.54 -11.77 6.03
C THR A 16 11.53 -10.26 6.27
N PHE A 17 10.39 -9.70 6.68
CA PHE A 17 10.31 -8.27 6.93
C PHE A 17 11.18 -7.84 8.12
N VAL A 18 11.13 -8.56 9.24
CA VAL A 18 11.84 -8.21 10.47
C VAL A 18 13.35 -8.51 10.38
N PHE A 19 13.74 -9.64 9.79
CA PHE A 19 15.14 -10.08 9.78
C PHE A 19 15.92 -9.63 8.55
N LEU A 20 15.27 -9.23 7.46
CA LEU A 20 15.96 -8.84 6.22
C LEU A 20 15.64 -7.39 5.83
N VAL A 21 14.37 -7.06 5.66
CA VAL A 21 13.95 -5.77 5.11
C VAL A 21 14.23 -4.63 6.09
N LEU A 22 13.80 -4.79 7.34
CA LEU A 22 13.95 -3.78 8.38
C LEU A 22 15.42 -3.44 8.70
N PRO A 23 16.34 -4.41 8.96
CA PRO A 23 17.72 -4.08 9.25
C PRO A 23 18.43 -3.47 8.04
N CYS A 24 18.13 -3.93 6.81
CA CYS A 24 18.70 -3.36 5.59
C CYS A 24 18.28 -1.89 5.39
N LEU A 25 16.99 -1.60 5.55
CA LEU A 25 16.47 -0.22 5.48
C LEU A 25 17.09 0.66 6.56
N LEU A 26 17.14 0.18 7.80
CA LEU A 26 17.71 0.93 8.91
C LEU A 26 19.17 1.29 8.64
N LEU A 27 19.97 0.31 8.21
CA LEU A 27 21.38 0.53 7.89
C LEU A 27 21.56 1.54 6.74
N GLY A 28 20.71 1.44 5.69
CA GLY A 28 20.74 2.36 4.56
C GLY A 28 20.44 3.81 4.98
N TYR A 29 19.38 4.03 5.76
CA TYR A 29 19.03 5.37 6.24
C TYR A 29 20.05 5.92 7.25
N LEU A 30 20.60 5.08 8.14
CA LEU A 30 21.65 5.50 9.06
C LEU A 30 22.93 5.89 8.32
N GLY A 31 23.30 5.15 7.27
CA GLY A 31 24.45 5.48 6.41
C GLY A 31 24.25 6.82 5.68
N GLN A 32 23.06 7.06 5.13
CA GLN A 32 22.71 8.34 4.52
C GLN A 32 22.75 9.49 5.54
N ALA A 33 22.19 9.28 6.73
CA ALA A 33 22.18 10.28 7.78
C ALA A 33 23.61 10.63 8.25
N ALA A 34 24.46 9.62 8.44
CA ALA A 34 25.87 9.84 8.81
C ALA A 34 26.61 10.65 7.73
N TYR A 35 26.39 10.34 6.45
CA TYR A 35 27.00 11.08 5.34
C TYR A 35 26.54 12.54 5.29
N LEU A 36 25.24 12.79 5.49
CA LEU A 36 24.66 14.15 5.53
C LEU A 36 25.15 14.97 6.74
N MET A 37 25.42 14.32 7.88
CA MET A 37 25.95 15.00 9.06
C MET A 37 27.38 15.51 8.84
N GLU A 38 28.20 14.77 8.08
CA GLU A 38 29.59 15.12 7.76
C GLU A 38 29.67 16.17 6.63
N HIS A 39 28.77 16.10 5.64
CA HIS A 39 28.74 17.00 4.50
C HIS A 39 27.53 17.94 4.59
N HIS A 40 27.73 19.11 5.23
CA HIS A 40 26.70 20.14 5.51
C HIS A 40 26.21 20.93 4.27
N SER A 41 26.11 20.28 3.11
CA SER A 41 25.67 20.90 1.85
C SER A 41 24.19 20.62 1.61
N VAL A 42 23.37 21.66 1.76
CA VAL A 42 21.89 21.63 1.64
C VAL A 42 21.42 21.21 0.24
N ASP A 43 22.21 21.46 -0.80
CA ASP A 43 21.83 21.20 -2.20
C ASP A 43 21.89 19.71 -2.61
N LEU A 44 22.47 18.83 -1.79
CA LEU A 44 22.66 17.41 -2.11
C LEU A 44 21.53 16.49 -1.62
N ALA A 45 20.49 17.04 -0.97
CA ALA A 45 19.40 16.24 -0.41
C ALA A 45 18.63 15.44 -1.47
N GLU A 46 18.51 15.94 -2.70
CA GLU A 46 17.75 15.27 -3.77
C GLU A 46 18.42 13.97 -4.28
N GLN A 47 19.75 13.84 -4.15
CA GLN A 47 20.53 12.68 -4.64
C GLN A 47 21.32 11.98 -3.53
N ALA A 48 20.95 12.18 -2.26
CA ALA A 48 21.67 11.68 -1.09
C ALA A 48 22.05 10.18 -1.15
N PHE A 49 21.20 9.34 -1.76
CA PHE A 49 21.51 7.92 -1.96
C PHE A 49 22.72 7.68 -2.88
N PHE A 50 22.84 8.41 -3.99
CA PHE A 50 23.95 8.21 -4.93
C PHE A 50 25.23 8.89 -4.48
N THR A 51 25.12 10.03 -3.79
CA THR A 51 26.30 10.76 -3.28
C THR A 51 26.97 10.05 -2.09
N SER A 52 26.19 9.36 -1.26
CA SER A 52 26.73 8.59 -0.13
C SER A 52 27.50 7.33 -0.55
N VAL A 53 27.43 6.94 -1.82
CA VAL A 53 28.09 5.72 -2.33
C VAL A 53 29.48 6.07 -2.87
N PRO A 54 30.54 5.37 -2.42
CA PRO A 54 31.89 5.61 -2.92
C PRO A 54 32.01 5.28 -4.43
N SER A 55 32.81 6.06 -5.14
CA SER A 55 32.91 6.04 -6.62
C SER A 55 33.26 4.66 -7.22
N GLY A 56 34.02 3.83 -6.49
CA GLY A 56 34.41 2.49 -6.95
C GLY A 56 33.28 1.46 -7.04
N VAL A 57 32.18 1.65 -6.29
CA VAL A 57 31.02 0.73 -6.27
C VAL A 57 29.75 1.35 -6.85
N PHE A 58 29.84 2.57 -7.38
CA PHE A 58 28.73 3.30 -7.97
C PHE A 58 28.02 2.53 -9.09
N TRP A 59 28.78 2.00 -10.05
CA TRP A 59 28.24 1.29 -11.22
C TRP A 59 27.45 0.02 -10.85
N PRO A 60 27.98 -0.89 -9.99
CA PRO A 60 27.20 -2.02 -9.49
C PRO A 60 25.92 -1.60 -8.76
N VAL A 61 25.99 -0.60 -7.87
CA VAL A 61 24.83 -0.15 -7.09
C VAL A 61 23.76 0.45 -7.99
N PHE A 62 24.15 1.25 -8.99
CA PHE A 62 23.25 1.80 -9.99
C PHE A 62 22.51 0.71 -10.76
N LEU A 63 23.22 -0.34 -11.19
CA LEU A 63 22.61 -1.46 -11.91
C LEU A 63 21.62 -2.24 -11.04
N VAL A 64 21.97 -2.52 -9.78
CA VAL A 64 21.07 -3.18 -8.82
C VAL A 64 19.83 -2.32 -8.54
N ALA A 65 19.99 -1.01 -8.39
CA ALA A 65 18.86 -0.10 -8.17
C ALA A 65 17.88 -0.10 -9.35
N ASN A 66 18.39 -0.07 -10.59
CA ASN A 66 17.55 -0.16 -11.79
C ASN A 66 16.81 -1.50 -11.89
N LEU A 67 17.50 -2.62 -11.62
CA LEU A 67 16.87 -3.93 -11.59
C LEU A 67 15.77 -4.02 -10.52
N ALA A 68 16.03 -3.47 -9.33
CA ALA A 68 15.04 -3.40 -8.26
C ALA A 68 13.80 -2.58 -8.67
N ALA A 69 14.00 -1.44 -9.34
CA ALA A 69 12.90 -0.61 -9.86
C ALA A 69 12.05 -1.35 -10.90
N LEU A 70 12.67 -2.12 -11.80
CA LEU A 70 11.96 -2.95 -12.77
C LEU A 70 11.12 -4.04 -12.09
N ILE A 71 11.67 -4.73 -11.10
CA ILE A 71 10.95 -5.77 -10.33
C ILE A 71 9.79 -5.16 -9.54
N ALA A 72 10.00 -3.99 -8.94
CA ALA A 72 8.97 -3.27 -8.20
C ALA A 72 7.77 -2.91 -9.10
N SER A 73 8.03 -2.37 -10.30
CA SER A 73 6.98 -2.02 -11.27
C SER A 73 6.11 -3.22 -11.67
N ARG A 74 6.74 -4.38 -11.92
CA ARG A 74 6.03 -5.62 -12.26
C ARG A 74 5.17 -6.13 -11.10
N THR A 75 5.70 -6.03 -9.88
CA THR A 75 5.00 -6.45 -8.67
C THR A 75 3.79 -5.56 -8.41
N MET A 76 3.92 -4.24 -8.56
CA MET A 76 2.84 -3.27 -8.36
C MET A 76 1.69 -3.46 -9.35
N THR A 77 1.99 -3.72 -10.63
CA THR A 77 0.95 -3.99 -11.64
C THR A 77 0.15 -5.25 -11.26
N THR A 78 0.84 -6.31 -10.85
CA THR A 78 0.22 -7.59 -10.43
C THR A 78 -0.60 -7.43 -9.15
N ALA A 79 -0.14 -6.59 -8.22
CA ALA A 79 -0.86 -6.23 -7.01
C ALA A 79 -2.19 -5.53 -7.32
N THR A 80 -2.18 -4.57 -8.26
CA THR A 80 -3.39 -3.84 -8.66
C THR A 80 -4.46 -4.77 -9.23
N PHE A 81 -4.09 -5.72 -10.10
CA PHE A 81 -5.06 -6.71 -10.61
C PHE A 81 -5.71 -7.54 -9.50
N SER A 82 -4.92 -7.85 -8.46
CA SER A 82 -5.39 -8.61 -7.31
C SER A 82 -6.34 -7.81 -6.41
N CYS A 83 -6.04 -6.53 -6.21
CA CYS A 83 -6.90 -5.61 -5.47
C CYS A 83 -8.25 -5.43 -6.19
N ILE A 84 -8.22 -5.26 -7.52
CA ILE A 84 -9.44 -5.10 -8.33
C ILE A 84 -10.29 -6.36 -8.33
N LYS A 85 -9.68 -7.56 -8.35
CA LYS A 85 -10.41 -8.81 -8.18
C LYS A 85 -11.17 -8.84 -6.85
N GLN A 86 -10.51 -8.45 -5.75
CA GLN A 86 -11.14 -8.41 -4.42
C GLN A 86 -12.24 -7.34 -4.36
N SER A 87 -12.02 -6.17 -4.94
CA SER A 87 -13.03 -5.10 -5.03
C SER A 87 -14.25 -5.51 -5.87
N THR A 88 -14.05 -6.26 -6.94
CA THR A 88 -15.14 -6.83 -7.75
C THR A 88 -15.92 -7.88 -6.96
N ALA A 89 -15.25 -8.67 -6.10
CA ALA A 89 -15.91 -9.64 -5.22
C ALA A 89 -16.75 -8.97 -4.11
N LEU A 90 -16.36 -7.77 -3.68
CA LEU A 90 -17.11 -6.92 -2.74
C LEU A 90 -18.30 -6.20 -3.39
N GLY A 91 -18.53 -6.36 -4.70
CA GLY A 91 -19.65 -5.74 -5.41
C GLY A 91 -19.44 -4.26 -5.78
N CYS A 92 -18.24 -3.70 -5.56
CA CYS A 92 -17.94 -2.30 -5.82
C CYS A 92 -17.76 -1.97 -7.32
N PHE A 93 -17.65 -2.96 -8.19
CA PHE A 93 -17.48 -2.77 -9.63
C PHE A 93 -18.36 -3.73 -10.46
N PRO A 94 -18.99 -3.26 -11.56
CA PRO A 94 -19.69 -4.12 -12.52
C PRO A 94 -18.70 -5.11 -13.16
N ARG A 95 -19.16 -6.32 -13.47
CA ARG A 95 -18.32 -7.47 -13.88
C ARG A 95 -17.36 -7.11 -15.02
N LEU A 96 -16.12 -6.77 -14.68
CA LEU A 96 -15.04 -6.55 -15.64
C LEU A 96 -14.74 -7.88 -16.35
N LYS A 97 -14.54 -7.82 -17.67
CA LYS A 97 -14.27 -8.99 -18.51
C LYS A 97 -12.89 -9.55 -18.17
N ILE A 98 -12.82 -10.46 -17.21
CA ILE A 98 -11.59 -11.17 -16.84
C ILE A 98 -11.25 -12.15 -17.97
N VAL A 99 -10.24 -11.82 -18.77
CA VAL A 99 -9.73 -12.74 -19.80
C VAL A 99 -8.89 -13.78 -19.09
N HIS A 100 -9.42 -14.99 -18.97
CA HIS A 100 -8.69 -16.14 -18.45
C HIS A 100 -7.74 -16.63 -19.54
N THR A 101 -6.50 -16.16 -19.53
CA THR A 101 -5.47 -16.50 -20.52
C THR A 101 -5.09 -18.00 -20.53
N SER A 102 -5.45 -18.79 -19.50
CA SER A 102 -5.27 -20.25 -19.54
C SER A 102 -6.18 -21.02 -18.57
N ARG A 103 -6.76 -22.12 -19.02
CA ARG A 103 -7.50 -23.11 -18.20
C ARG A 103 -6.59 -23.95 -17.28
N LYS A 104 -5.26 -23.81 -17.39
CA LYS A 104 -4.26 -24.68 -16.73
C LYS A 104 -3.56 -24.05 -15.52
N PHE A 105 -3.64 -22.71 -15.36
CA PHE A 105 -3.04 -21.99 -14.23
C PHE A 105 -3.97 -20.90 -13.73
N MET A 106 -4.66 -21.13 -12.60
CA MET A 106 -5.56 -20.15 -11.96
C MET A 106 -4.84 -18.97 -11.29
N GLY A 107 -3.52 -18.82 -11.47
CA GLY A 107 -2.69 -17.79 -10.83
C GLY A 107 -2.35 -16.57 -11.69
N GLN A 108 -2.64 -16.58 -13.00
CA GLN A 108 -2.33 -15.47 -13.90
C GLN A 108 -3.60 -14.68 -14.25
N ILE A 109 -3.92 -13.69 -13.42
CA ILE A 109 -5.05 -12.77 -13.62
C ILE A 109 -4.56 -11.60 -14.47
N TYR A 110 -4.98 -11.55 -15.73
CA TYR A 110 -4.72 -10.42 -16.62
C TYR A 110 -6.05 -9.71 -16.95
N ILE A 111 -6.14 -8.43 -16.59
CA ILE A 111 -7.31 -7.59 -16.90
C ILE A 111 -6.83 -6.51 -17.89
N PRO A 112 -7.07 -6.69 -19.21
CA PRO A 112 -6.49 -5.82 -20.24
C PRO A 112 -6.91 -4.35 -20.08
N VAL A 113 -8.15 -4.10 -19.64
CA VAL A 113 -8.67 -2.74 -19.41
C VAL A 113 -7.84 -2.01 -18.35
N ILE A 114 -7.47 -2.69 -17.27
CA ILE A 114 -6.68 -2.09 -16.19
C ILE A 114 -5.24 -1.84 -16.63
N ASN A 115 -4.67 -2.72 -17.45
CA ASN A 115 -3.32 -2.50 -17.99
C ASN A 115 -3.25 -1.23 -18.84
N TRP A 116 -4.22 -1.02 -19.73
CA TRP A 116 -4.32 0.21 -20.52
C TRP A 116 -4.60 1.44 -19.65
N PHE A 117 -5.47 1.32 -18.65
CA PHE A 117 -5.71 2.40 -17.70
C PHE A 117 -4.45 2.79 -16.93
N LEU A 118 -3.70 1.82 -16.40
CA LEU A 118 -2.42 2.05 -15.71
C LEU A 118 -1.38 2.70 -16.63
N LEU A 119 -1.32 2.28 -17.89
CA LEU A 119 -0.42 2.87 -18.88
C LEU A 119 -0.75 4.35 -19.12
N VAL A 120 -2.03 4.67 -19.37
CA VAL A 120 -2.48 6.06 -19.60
C VAL A 120 -2.27 6.91 -18.35
N ALA A 121 -2.62 6.41 -17.17
CA ALA A 121 -2.42 7.13 -15.91
C ALA A 121 -0.94 7.44 -15.64
N CYS A 122 -0.05 6.47 -15.92
CA CYS A 122 1.39 6.67 -15.81
C CYS A 122 1.90 7.73 -16.79
N LEU A 123 1.49 7.67 -18.06
CA LEU A 123 1.86 8.68 -19.06
C LEU A 123 1.37 10.08 -18.67
N VAL A 124 0.13 10.21 -18.22
CA VAL A 124 -0.41 11.50 -17.77
C VAL A 124 0.41 12.04 -16.61
N LEU A 125 0.77 11.21 -15.62
CA LEU A 125 1.55 11.64 -14.46
C LEU A 125 2.95 12.13 -14.89
N VAL A 126 3.65 11.36 -15.72
CA VAL A 126 4.98 11.71 -16.24
C VAL A 126 4.94 12.98 -17.11
N CYS A 127 3.89 13.18 -17.91
CA CYS A 127 3.74 14.39 -18.71
C CYS A 127 3.29 15.62 -17.90
N SER A 128 2.59 15.42 -16.78
CA SER A 128 2.04 16.53 -15.98
C SER A 128 3.04 17.11 -15.00
N ILE A 129 4.01 16.31 -14.53
CA ILE A 129 4.96 16.73 -13.49
C ILE A 129 6.38 16.63 -14.04
N SER A 130 7.06 17.76 -14.11
CA SER A 130 8.44 17.84 -14.63
C SER A 130 9.51 17.61 -13.55
N SER A 131 9.15 17.65 -12.26
CA SER A 131 10.09 17.54 -11.14
C SER A 131 9.87 16.27 -10.31
N ILE A 132 10.96 15.56 -9.99
CA ILE A 132 10.95 14.33 -9.18
C ILE A 132 10.57 14.64 -7.72
N THR A 133 10.95 15.82 -7.21
CA THR A 133 10.65 16.22 -5.82
C THR A 133 9.18 16.51 -5.60
N GLU A 134 8.49 17.11 -6.58
CA GLU A 134 7.05 17.35 -6.52
C GLU A 134 6.27 16.02 -6.51
N ILE A 135 6.68 15.05 -7.33
CA ILE A 135 6.09 13.70 -7.36
C ILE A 135 6.27 13.02 -5.99
N GLY A 136 7.47 13.09 -5.42
CA GLY A 136 7.78 12.51 -4.12
C GLY A 136 6.93 13.08 -2.99
N ASN A 137 6.79 14.41 -2.95
CA ASN A 137 5.96 15.08 -1.94
C ASN A 137 4.47 14.76 -2.09
N ALA A 138 3.95 14.76 -3.33
CA ALA A 138 2.56 14.40 -3.60
C ALA A 138 2.26 12.95 -3.21
N TYR A 139 3.17 12.01 -3.51
CA TYR A 139 3.04 10.61 -3.09
C TYR A 139 3.06 10.46 -1.57
N GLY A 140 3.97 11.16 -0.88
CA GLY A 140 4.05 11.16 0.58
C GLY A 140 2.77 11.67 1.25
N ASN A 141 2.25 12.80 0.77
CA ASN A 141 1.00 13.36 1.26
C ASN A 141 -0.18 12.42 0.99
N ALA A 142 -0.30 11.86 -0.21
CA ALA A 142 -1.37 10.91 -0.54
C ALA A 142 -1.34 9.68 0.38
N TYR A 143 -0.16 9.12 0.65
CA TYR A 143 -0.02 8.01 1.59
C TYR A 143 -0.42 8.39 3.01
N PHE A 144 0.05 9.54 3.49
CA PHE A 144 -0.26 10.03 4.84
C PHE A 144 -1.76 10.25 5.01
N LEU A 145 -2.41 10.92 4.05
CA LEU A 145 -3.86 11.14 4.04
C LEU A 145 -4.63 9.81 4.13
N VAL A 146 -4.30 8.85 3.26
CA VAL A 146 -4.98 7.54 3.26
C VAL A 146 -4.73 6.79 4.56
N ARG A 147 -3.49 6.76 5.05
CA ARG A 147 -3.13 5.97 6.24
C ARG A 147 -3.62 6.58 7.54
N VAL A 148 -3.49 7.90 7.69
CA VAL A 148 -3.68 8.61 8.96
C VAL A 148 -5.06 9.21 9.08
N GLU A 149 -5.69 9.65 8.00
CA GLU A 149 -7.05 10.22 8.09
C GLU A 149 -8.11 9.15 7.84
N PHE A 150 -7.91 8.31 6.82
CA PHE A 150 -8.96 7.40 6.34
C PHE A 150 -9.14 6.16 7.24
N PHE A 151 -8.06 5.50 7.67
CA PHE A 151 -8.17 4.30 8.52
C PHE A 151 -8.79 4.56 9.89
N PRO A 152 -8.35 5.55 10.69
CA PRO A 152 -8.96 5.79 11.98
C PRO A 152 -10.36 6.40 11.86
N SER A 153 -10.67 7.20 10.83
CA SER A 153 -12.04 7.72 10.64
C SER A 153 -13.05 6.60 10.35
N ILE A 154 -12.68 5.60 9.55
CA ILE A 154 -13.50 4.39 9.35
C ILE A 154 -13.67 3.62 10.65
N LEU A 155 -12.60 3.43 11.43
CA LEU A 155 -12.67 2.73 12.72
C LEU A 155 -13.59 3.48 13.69
N ILE A 156 -13.42 4.79 13.84
CA ILE A 156 -14.24 5.63 14.72
C ILE A 156 -15.71 5.59 14.27
N SER A 157 -15.97 5.67 12.97
CA SER A 157 -17.33 5.57 12.41
C SER A 157 -17.98 4.22 12.73
N THR A 158 -17.27 3.11 12.53
CA THR A 158 -17.81 1.76 12.84
C THR A 158 -18.03 1.53 14.34
N VAL A 159 -17.16 2.06 15.20
CA VAL A 159 -17.32 1.99 16.66
C VAL A 159 -18.53 2.81 17.11
N HIS A 160 -18.72 4.01 16.55
CA HIS A 160 -19.89 4.85 16.83
C HIS A 160 -21.20 4.19 16.36
N GLN A 161 -21.18 3.55 15.18
CA GLN A 161 -22.31 2.77 14.66
C GLN A 161 -22.63 1.57 15.58
N LEU A 162 -21.62 0.89 16.11
CA LEU A 162 -21.79 -0.26 17.00
C LEU A 162 -22.30 0.16 18.40
N SER A 163 -21.79 1.25 18.97
CA SER A 163 -22.23 1.76 20.27
C SER A 163 -23.69 2.24 20.24
N SER A 164 -24.12 2.88 19.15
CA SER A 164 -25.51 3.30 19.00
C SER A 164 -26.48 2.11 18.88
N LEU A 165 -26.10 1.03 18.19
CA LEU A 165 -26.89 -0.21 18.13
C LEU A 165 -26.99 -0.91 19.49
N LEU A 166 -25.90 -0.96 20.26
CA LEU A 166 -25.91 -1.51 21.62
C LEU A 166 -26.82 -0.71 22.56
N PHE A 167 -26.79 0.63 22.49
CA PHE A 167 -27.66 1.48 23.29
C PHE A 167 -29.15 1.25 23.00
N VAL A 168 -29.52 1.16 21.71
CA VAL A 168 -30.91 0.85 21.30
C VAL A 168 -31.35 -0.53 21.80
N SER A 169 -30.46 -1.53 21.76
CA SER A 169 -30.75 -2.88 22.26
C SER A 169 -30.97 -2.91 23.78
N ILE A 170 -30.21 -2.12 24.55
CA ILE A 170 -30.37 -2.02 26.02
C ILE A 170 -31.68 -1.31 26.36
N LEU A 171 -31.99 -0.19 25.69
CA LEU A 171 -33.22 0.55 25.88
C LEU A 171 -34.46 -0.31 25.59
N PHE A 172 -34.43 -1.09 24.50
CA PHE A 172 -35.52 -2.01 24.16
C PHE A 172 -35.71 -3.10 25.22
N ASN A 173 -34.61 -3.64 25.77
CA ASN A 173 -34.66 -4.65 26.82
C ASN A 173 -35.23 -4.10 28.14
N ASP A 174 -34.85 -2.87 28.53
CA ASP A 174 -35.40 -2.20 29.70
C ASP A 174 -36.90 -1.88 29.55
N VAL A 175 -37.33 -1.38 28.38
CA VAL A 175 -38.75 -1.14 28.10
C VAL A 175 -39.57 -2.44 28.17
N MET A 176 -39.05 -3.53 27.60
CA MET A 176 -39.70 -4.84 27.66
C MET A 176 -39.80 -5.39 29.08
N ASN A 177 -38.78 -5.19 29.92
CA ASN A 177 -38.82 -5.58 31.33
C ASN A 177 -39.83 -4.76 32.14
N VAL A 178 -39.98 -3.46 31.87
CA VAL A 178 -40.99 -2.61 32.50
C VAL A 178 -42.41 -3.02 32.08
N LEU A 179 -42.63 -3.34 30.80
CA LEU A 179 -43.92 -3.83 30.31
C LEU A 179 -44.31 -5.17 30.93
N LYS A 180 -43.34 -6.07 31.12
CA LYS A 180 -43.58 -7.37 31.76
C LYS A 180 -43.98 -7.21 33.23
N LYS A 181 -43.38 -6.26 33.96
CA LYS A 181 -43.66 -6.00 35.38
C LYS A 181 -45.00 -5.29 35.64
N LYS A 182 -45.63 -4.69 34.62
CA LYS A 182 -46.94 -4.03 34.72
C LYS A 182 -48.12 -4.96 34.39
N SER A 183 -47.84 -6.17 33.90
CA SER A 183 -48.83 -7.19 33.52
C SER A 183 -49.03 -8.27 34.59
N GLU A 184 -48.28 -8.22 35.70
CA GLU A 184 -48.49 -8.99 36.94
C GLU A 184 -49.13 -8.10 38.00
#